data_AF-A0A562RQ78-F1
#
_entry.id   AF-A0A562RQ78-F1
#
_cell.length_a   1.000
_cell.length_b   1.000
_cell.length_c   1.000
_cell.angle_alpha   90.00
_cell.angle_beta   90.00
_cell.angle_gamma   90.00
#
_symmetry.space_group_name_H-M   'P 1'
#
loop_
_entity.id
_entity.type
_entity.pdbx_description
1 polymer ?
#
loop_
_entity_poly.entity_id
_entity_poly.type
_entity_poly.pdbx_seq_one_letter_code
_entity_poly.pdbx_strand_id
1 'polypeptide(L)'
;MAAGAFIGEHSFSTTLGAGRPDAQDMAVALDFATGIYAKADNPGSCPVAVKGNTPYRPHYRPRAQDGNFVNILKVRPKAGKDCIDCKLCAEVCPMGSIDGDDVSIVSGVCIKCGACIKKCPVGARYFDDENYLWHKHELEVDFTDIRREPECFV
;
A
#
# COMPACT_ATOMS: atom_id res chain seq x y z
N MET A 1 -19.38 7.88 -16.90
CA MET A 1 -18.51 7.24 -15.88
C MET A 1 -17.05 7.51 -16.23
N ALA A 2 -16.12 7.43 -15.27
CA ALA A 2 -14.68 7.59 -15.50
C ALA A 2 -13.92 6.72 -14.48
N ALA A 3 -12.70 6.31 -14.83
CA ALA A 3 -11.79 5.57 -13.95
C ALA A 3 -10.35 6.07 -14.14
N GLY A 4 -9.53 5.97 -13.10
CA GLY A 4 -8.14 6.37 -13.15
C GLY A 4 -7.26 5.45 -12.30
N ALA A 5 -6.06 5.16 -12.78
CA ALA A 5 -5.01 4.46 -12.06
C ALA A 5 -3.88 5.44 -11.75
N PHE A 6 -3.69 5.77 -10.48
CA PHE A 6 -2.69 6.71 -10.01
C PHE A 6 -1.64 6.02 -9.16
N ILE A 7 -0.43 6.57 -9.17
CA ILE A 7 0.73 5.99 -8.50
C ILE A 7 0.96 6.73 -7.19
N GLY A 8 1.28 5.97 -6.14
CA GLY A 8 1.74 6.50 -4.87
C GLY A 8 2.81 5.61 -4.27
N GLU A 9 3.54 6.15 -3.28
CA GLU A 9 4.51 5.37 -2.52
C GLU A 9 3.85 4.15 -1.85
N HIS A 10 4.48 2.99 -2.00
CA HIS A 10 3.93 1.76 -1.46
C HIS A 10 3.91 1.79 0.09
N SER A 11 2.88 1.22 0.69
CA SER A 11 2.62 1.29 2.14
C SER A 11 3.71 0.66 3.03
N PHE A 12 4.42 -0.36 2.56
CA PHE A 12 5.46 -1.09 3.29
C PHE A 12 6.90 -0.83 2.80
N SER A 13 7.05 0.05 1.79
CA SER A 13 8.34 0.43 1.20
C SER A 13 8.55 1.94 1.35
N THR A 14 9.80 2.35 1.32
CA THR A 14 10.24 3.76 1.24
C THR A 14 10.96 4.05 -0.08
N THR A 15 11.09 3.06 -0.96
CA THR A 15 11.75 3.17 -2.26
C THR A 15 10.76 3.00 -3.40
N LEU A 16 9.84 2.03 -3.27
CA LEU A 16 8.84 1.73 -4.29
C LEU A 16 7.81 2.87 -4.39
N GLY A 17 7.89 3.64 -5.48
CA GLY A 17 7.06 4.84 -5.67
C GLY A 17 7.44 5.99 -4.75
N ALA A 18 8.68 6.03 -4.24
CA ALA A 18 9.14 7.08 -3.34
C ALA A 18 8.91 8.48 -3.93
N GLY A 19 8.38 9.38 -3.11
CA GLY A 19 8.07 10.76 -3.52
C GLY A 19 6.85 10.91 -4.44
N ARG A 20 6.08 9.83 -4.66
CA ARG A 20 4.85 9.85 -5.47
C ARG A 20 3.61 9.84 -4.55
N PRO A 21 2.53 10.57 -4.87
CA PRO A 21 2.36 11.37 -6.08
C PRO A 21 3.24 12.63 -6.08
N ASP A 22 3.88 12.89 -7.20
CA ASP A 22 4.68 14.10 -7.43
C ASP A 22 3.90 15.17 -8.20
N ALA A 23 4.54 16.29 -8.54
CA ALA A 23 3.88 17.37 -9.27
C ALA A 23 3.32 16.95 -10.64
N GLN A 24 3.94 15.98 -11.32
CA GLN A 24 3.48 15.47 -12.62
C GLN A 24 2.23 14.61 -12.44
N ASP A 25 2.20 13.76 -11.41
CA ASP A 25 0.99 12.98 -11.07
C ASP A 25 -0.19 13.89 -10.74
N MET A 26 0.07 14.92 -9.94
CA MET A 26 -0.95 15.84 -9.51
C MET A 26 -1.49 16.67 -10.67
N ALA A 27 -0.67 17.00 -11.68
CA ALA A 27 -1.14 17.62 -12.91
C ALA A 27 -2.12 16.70 -13.67
N VAL A 28 -1.78 15.42 -13.85
CA VAL A 28 -2.68 14.44 -14.49
C VAL A 28 -3.96 14.24 -13.69
N ALA A 29 -3.88 14.23 -12.36
CA ALA A 29 -5.05 14.12 -11.49
C ALA A 29 -6.00 15.33 -11.63
N LEU A 30 -5.45 16.53 -11.76
CA LEU A 30 -6.22 17.76 -11.99
C LEU A 30 -6.89 17.77 -13.37
N ASP A 31 -6.17 17.37 -14.41
CA ASP A 31 -6.73 17.26 -15.77
C ASP A 31 -7.84 16.21 -15.81
N PHE A 32 -7.64 15.07 -15.16
CA PHE A 32 -8.64 14.02 -15.04
C PHE A 32 -9.90 14.49 -14.31
N ALA A 33 -9.74 15.19 -13.17
CA ALA A 33 -10.85 15.77 -12.43
C ALA A 33 -11.64 16.78 -13.26
N THR A 34 -10.95 17.63 -14.02
CA THR A 34 -11.57 18.60 -14.95
C THR A 34 -12.36 17.89 -16.04
N GLY A 35 -11.81 16.81 -16.61
CA GLY A 35 -12.49 15.99 -17.60
C GLY A 35 -13.74 15.29 -17.04
N ILE A 36 -13.70 14.82 -15.79
CA ILE A 36 -14.88 14.26 -15.11
C ILE A 36 -15.94 15.33 -14.93
N TYR A 37 -15.55 16.52 -14.46
CA TYR A 37 -16.48 17.62 -14.24
C TYR A 37 -17.22 18.01 -15.52
N ALA A 38 -16.52 18.13 -16.65
CA ALA A 38 -17.13 18.42 -17.94
C ALA A 38 -18.15 17.34 -18.40
N LYS A 39 -17.98 16.09 -17.95
CA LYS A 39 -18.92 15.00 -18.24
C LYS A 39 -20.11 14.93 -17.28
N ALA A 40 -20.11 15.71 -16.20
CA ALA A 40 -21.19 15.68 -15.20
C ALA A 40 -22.53 16.11 -15.79
N ASP A 41 -22.53 17.05 -16.73
CA ASP A 41 -23.74 17.56 -17.38
C ASP A 41 -24.34 16.59 -18.42
N ASN A 42 -23.53 15.66 -18.94
CA ASN A 42 -23.98 14.64 -19.89
C ASN A 42 -23.34 13.30 -19.56
N PRO A 43 -23.83 12.60 -18.51
CA PRO A 43 -23.25 11.36 -18.08
C PRO A 43 -23.54 10.27 -19.12
N GLY A 44 -22.52 9.90 -19.90
CA GLY A 44 -22.61 8.74 -20.78
C GLY A 44 -23.03 7.48 -20.01
N SER A 45 -23.86 6.64 -20.62
CA SER A 45 -24.50 5.48 -19.97
C SER A 45 -23.66 4.20 -19.98
N CYS A 46 -22.54 4.15 -20.71
CA CYS A 46 -21.74 2.94 -20.87
C CYS A 46 -20.66 2.80 -19.79
N PRO A 47 -20.42 1.57 -19.27
CA PRO A 47 -19.29 1.27 -18.41
C PRO A 47 -17.96 1.62 -19.07
N VAL A 48 -17.02 2.14 -18.28
CA VAL A 48 -15.66 2.43 -18.76
C VAL A 48 -14.86 1.13 -18.82
N ALA A 49 -14.30 0.84 -19.98
CA ALA A 49 -13.38 -0.29 -20.14
C ALA A 49 -12.02 0.08 -19.55
N VAL A 50 -11.60 -0.64 -18.51
CA VAL A 50 -10.30 -0.49 -17.86
C VAL A 50 -9.38 -1.66 -18.22
N LYS A 51 -8.07 -1.40 -18.28
CA LYS A 51 -7.07 -2.47 -18.46
C LYS A 51 -7.05 -3.39 -17.24
N GLY A 52 -6.80 -4.68 -17.47
CA GLY A 52 -6.72 -5.67 -16.41
C GLY A 52 -6.65 -7.10 -16.95
N ASN A 53 -6.41 -8.05 -16.06
CA ASN A 53 -6.45 -9.48 -16.38
C ASN A 53 -7.79 -10.06 -15.92
N THR A 54 -8.54 -10.66 -16.85
CA THR A 54 -9.76 -11.42 -16.57
C THR A 54 -9.63 -12.83 -17.19
N PRO A 55 -9.68 -13.91 -16.39
CA PRO A 55 -9.98 -13.94 -14.95
C PRO A 55 -8.85 -13.37 -14.08
N TYR A 56 -9.22 -12.88 -12.89
CA TYR A 56 -8.25 -12.38 -11.92
C TYR A 56 -7.33 -13.48 -11.42
N ARG A 57 -6.10 -13.11 -11.07
CA ARG A 57 -5.13 -14.03 -10.47
C ARG A 57 -5.61 -14.48 -9.08
N PRO A 58 -5.24 -15.70 -8.63
CA PRO A 58 -5.54 -16.16 -7.28
C PRO A 58 -5.03 -15.15 -6.23
N HIS A 59 -5.88 -14.83 -5.26
CA HIS A 59 -5.59 -13.83 -4.25
C HIS A 59 -4.44 -14.29 -3.33
N TYR A 60 -3.49 -13.38 -3.08
CA TYR A 60 -2.49 -13.48 -2.01
C TYR A 60 -1.65 -14.78 -2.01
N ARG A 61 -0.78 -14.91 -3.02
CA ARG A 61 0.15 -16.05 -3.17
C ARG A 61 1.61 -15.60 -3.24
N PRO A 62 2.17 -15.07 -2.15
CA PRO A 62 3.59 -14.70 -2.11
C PRO A 62 4.45 -15.95 -2.22
N ARG A 63 5.65 -15.76 -2.79
CA ARG A 63 6.65 -16.81 -2.96
C ARG A 63 7.84 -16.50 -2.07
N ALA A 64 8.44 -17.54 -1.51
CA ALA A 64 9.76 -17.45 -0.91
C ALA A 64 10.84 -17.36 -1.98
N GLN A 65 12.09 -17.18 -1.55
CA GLN A 65 13.26 -17.08 -2.43
C GLN A 65 13.47 -18.34 -3.28
N ASP A 66 13.04 -19.51 -2.80
CA ASP A 66 13.09 -20.80 -3.52
C ASP A 66 11.92 -20.98 -4.52
N GLY A 67 11.03 -19.99 -4.64
CA GLY A 67 9.86 -20.01 -5.50
C GLY A 67 8.63 -20.73 -4.92
N ASN A 68 8.73 -21.34 -3.75
CA ASN A 68 7.61 -22.02 -3.10
C ASN A 68 6.60 -21.01 -2.52
N PHE A 69 5.32 -21.39 -2.52
CA PHE A 69 4.29 -20.55 -1.92
C PHE A 69 4.40 -20.54 -0.40
N VAL A 70 4.32 -19.35 0.16
CA VAL A 70 4.38 -19.13 1.60
C VAL A 70 3.15 -18.40 2.12
N ASN A 71 2.82 -18.61 3.38
CA ASN A 71 1.68 -17.96 4.03
C ASN A 71 2.13 -16.95 5.07
N ILE A 72 2.15 -15.68 4.67
CA ILE A 72 2.51 -14.54 5.53
C ILE A 72 1.28 -13.83 6.12
N LEU A 73 0.07 -14.40 6.03
CA LEU A 73 -1.17 -13.79 6.54
C LEU A 73 -1.12 -13.52 8.04
N LYS A 74 -0.45 -14.40 8.81
CA LYS A 74 -0.34 -14.29 10.26
C LYS A 74 0.83 -13.44 10.74
N VAL A 75 1.73 -13.02 9.84
CA VAL A 75 2.83 -12.11 10.18
C VAL A 75 2.28 -10.78 10.71
N ARG A 76 2.86 -10.28 11.80
CA ARG A 76 2.47 -9.03 12.48
C ARG A 76 3.71 -8.16 12.72
N PRO A 77 3.57 -6.83 12.71
CA PRO A 77 4.67 -5.96 13.09
C PRO A 77 4.91 -6.05 14.60
N LYS A 78 6.17 -5.96 15.00
CA LYS A 78 6.63 -5.99 16.39
C LYS A 78 7.04 -4.59 16.86
N ALA A 79 7.10 -4.39 18.17
CA ALA A 79 7.76 -3.24 18.80
C ALA A 79 9.17 -3.64 19.25
N GLY A 80 10.15 -2.81 18.90
CA GLY A 80 11.54 -2.99 19.30
C GLY A 80 11.85 -2.37 20.66
N LYS A 81 13.06 -2.64 21.14
CA LYS A 81 13.58 -2.13 22.42
C LYS A 81 13.63 -0.60 22.50
N ASP A 82 13.73 0.09 21.35
CA ASP A 82 13.81 1.56 21.28
C ASP A 82 12.42 2.21 21.32
N CYS A 83 11.36 1.42 21.55
CA CYS A 83 10.00 1.93 21.70
C CYS A 83 9.88 2.81 22.94
N ILE A 84 9.46 4.06 22.75
CA ILE A 84 9.23 5.05 23.81
C ILE A 84 7.78 5.04 24.33
N ASP A 85 7.01 4.00 24.00
CA ASP A 85 5.62 3.82 24.40
C ASP A 85 4.65 5.00 24.11
N CYS A 86 4.92 5.78 23.07
CA CYS A 86 4.12 6.95 22.70
C CYS A 86 2.68 6.66 22.20
N LYS A 87 2.29 5.38 22.09
CA LYS A 87 0.97 4.89 21.65
C LYS A 87 0.47 5.29 20.25
N LEU A 88 1.16 6.18 19.53
CA LEU A 88 0.76 6.63 18.19
C LEU A 88 0.52 5.47 17.20
N CYS A 89 1.27 4.37 17.31
CA CYS A 89 1.10 3.19 16.46
C CYS A 89 -0.28 2.52 16.64
N ALA A 90 -0.85 2.54 17.85
CA ALA A 90 -2.21 2.08 18.12
C ALA A 90 -3.25 3.04 17.55
N GLU A 91 -3.08 4.35 17.76
CA GLU A 91 -3.99 5.39 17.26
C GLU A 91 -4.13 5.37 15.72
N VAL A 92 -3.01 5.20 15.00
CA VAL A 92 -3.02 5.20 13.53
C VAL A 92 -3.41 3.85 12.92
N CYS A 93 -3.68 2.82 13.74
CA CYS A 93 -4.05 1.51 13.24
C CYS A 93 -5.50 1.53 12.74
N PRO A 94 -5.77 1.44 11.41
CA PRO A 94 -7.14 1.49 10.90
C PRO A 94 -7.98 0.27 11.32
N MET A 95 -7.32 -0.80 11.77
CA MET A 95 -7.97 -2.02 12.22
C MET A 95 -8.17 -2.08 13.75
N GLY A 96 -7.64 -1.11 14.50
CA GLY A 96 -7.65 -1.15 15.97
C GLY A 96 -6.94 -2.40 16.54
N SER A 97 -5.97 -2.95 15.82
CA SER A 97 -5.39 -4.27 16.12
C SER A 97 -4.20 -4.24 17.07
N ILE A 98 -3.67 -3.05 17.38
CA ILE A 98 -2.56 -2.85 18.31
C ILE A 98 -3.19 -2.39 19.62
N ASP A 99 -2.82 -3.04 20.72
CA ASP A 99 -3.34 -2.73 22.04
C ASP A 99 -2.86 -1.34 22.50
N GLY A 100 -3.76 -0.55 23.09
CA GLY A 100 -3.48 0.82 23.54
C GLY A 100 -2.75 0.88 24.88
N ASP A 101 -2.92 -0.13 25.73
CA ASP A 101 -2.25 -0.25 27.02
C ASP A 101 -0.87 -0.89 26.84
N ASP A 102 -0.73 -1.86 25.93
CA ASP A 102 0.56 -2.49 25.58
C ASP A 102 0.77 -2.61 24.06
N VAL A 103 1.50 -1.65 23.47
CA VAL A 103 1.73 -1.58 22.02
C VAL A 103 2.58 -2.73 21.47
N SER A 104 3.18 -3.57 22.32
CA SER A 104 3.85 -4.79 21.88
C SER A 104 2.86 -5.87 21.42
N ILE A 105 1.61 -5.77 21.88
CA ILE A 105 0.55 -6.73 21.58
C ILE A 105 -0.19 -6.33 20.32
N VAL A 106 -0.28 -7.27 19.37
CA VAL A 106 -1.08 -7.14 18.14
C VAL A 106 -2.06 -8.31 18.03
N SER A 107 -3.22 -8.16 18.65
CA SER A 107 -4.21 -9.23 18.82
C SER A 107 -5.21 -9.33 17.65
N GLY A 108 -5.37 -8.26 16.86
CA GLY A 108 -6.35 -8.18 15.77
C GLY A 108 -5.85 -8.57 14.38
N VAL A 109 -6.67 -8.22 13.37
CA VAL A 109 -6.33 -8.38 11.96
C VAL A 109 -5.33 -7.30 11.55
N CYS A 110 -4.15 -7.70 11.09
CA CYS A 110 -3.21 -6.77 10.47
C CYS A 110 -3.30 -6.89 8.95
N ILE A 111 -3.75 -5.81 8.30
CA ILE A 111 -3.80 -5.68 6.84
C ILE A 111 -2.47 -5.24 6.21
N LYS A 112 -1.41 -5.13 7.03
CA LYS A 112 -0.06 -4.72 6.62
C LYS A 112 -0.02 -3.37 5.88
N CYS A 113 -0.85 -2.42 6.34
CA CYS A 113 -0.92 -1.07 5.78
C CYS A 113 0.30 -0.18 6.09
N GLY A 114 1.26 -0.64 6.90
CA GLY A 114 2.50 0.10 7.19
C GLY A 114 2.36 1.37 8.03
N ALA A 115 1.14 1.84 8.35
CA ALA A 115 0.91 3.09 9.08
C ALA A 115 1.66 3.16 10.40
N CYS A 116 1.60 2.10 11.22
CA CYS A 116 2.32 2.03 12.50
C CYS A 116 3.85 2.09 12.37
N ILE A 117 4.40 1.66 11.23
CA ILE A 117 5.83 1.71 10.93
C ILE A 117 6.20 3.13 10.49
N LYS A 118 5.52 3.67 9.48
CA LYS A 118 5.80 5.01 8.93
C LYS A 118 5.58 6.14 9.93
N LYS A 119 4.64 5.98 10.87
CA LYS A 119 4.33 6.99 11.89
C LYS A 119 5.17 6.86 13.16
N CYS A 120 5.95 5.80 13.34
CA CYS A 120 6.75 5.65 14.55
C CYS A 120 7.89 6.68 14.57
N PRO A 121 7.91 7.64 15.52
CA PRO A 121 8.89 8.74 15.52
C PRO A 121 10.32 8.26 15.80
N VAL A 122 10.46 7.08 16.40
CA VAL A 122 11.74 6.45 16.77
C VAL A 122 12.05 5.20 15.93
N GLY A 123 11.24 4.91 14.91
CA GLY A 123 11.46 3.76 14.02
C GLY A 123 11.38 2.37 14.69
N ALA A 124 10.78 2.27 15.88
CA ALA A 124 10.76 1.03 16.67
C ALA A 124 9.77 -0.04 16.18
N ARG A 125 8.96 0.22 15.14
CA ARG A 125 8.00 -0.76 14.59
C ARG A 125 8.58 -1.41 13.34
N TYR A 126 8.57 -2.74 13.28
CA TYR A 126 9.18 -3.48 12.17
C TYR A 126 8.53 -4.85 11.95
N PHE A 127 8.84 -5.47 10.81
CA PHE A 127 8.58 -6.88 10.54
C PHE A 127 9.92 -7.62 10.51
N ASP A 128 9.95 -8.85 11.02
CA ASP A 128 11.16 -9.70 11.05
C ASP A 128 10.92 -11.10 10.47
N ASP A 129 9.74 -11.36 9.91
CA ASP A 129 9.47 -12.58 9.17
C ASP A 129 10.20 -12.56 7.84
N GLU A 130 11.07 -13.54 7.60
CA GLU A 130 11.93 -13.62 6.43
C GLU A 130 11.13 -13.64 5.12
N ASN A 131 10.00 -14.35 5.07
CA ASN A 131 9.17 -14.43 3.89
C ASN A 131 8.46 -13.11 3.58
N TYR A 132 8.03 -12.38 4.62
CA TYR A 132 7.49 -11.03 4.45
C TYR A 132 8.54 -10.05 3.95
N LEU A 133 9.75 -10.10 4.52
CA LEU A 133 10.87 -9.26 4.10
C LEU A 133 11.31 -9.56 2.67
N TRP A 134 11.34 -10.84 2.29
CA TRP A 134 11.62 -11.26 0.92
C TRP A 134 10.56 -10.75 -0.05
N HIS A 135 9.27 -10.90 0.26
CA HIS A 135 8.19 -10.40 -0.61
C HIS A 135 8.28 -8.88 -0.82
N LYS A 136 8.62 -8.13 0.23
CA LYS A 136 8.90 -6.69 0.10
C LYS A 136 10.09 -6.45 -0.83
N HIS A 137 11.20 -7.16 -0.63
CA HIS A 137 12.41 -7.01 -1.41
C HIS A 137 12.21 -7.32 -2.90
N GLU A 138 11.52 -8.41 -3.23
CA GLU A 138 11.14 -8.78 -4.61
C GLU A 138 10.42 -7.62 -5.30
N LEU A 139 9.42 -7.02 -4.64
CA LEU A 139 8.68 -5.89 -5.21
C LEU A 139 9.54 -4.63 -5.36
N GLU A 140 10.46 -4.37 -4.43
CA GLU A 140 11.38 -3.24 -4.53
C GLU A 140 12.36 -3.44 -5.70
N VAL A 141 12.90 -4.64 -5.90
CA VAL A 141 13.82 -4.94 -7.01
C VAL A 141 13.09 -4.88 -8.36
N ASP A 142 11.91 -5.49 -8.46
CA ASP A 142 11.23 -5.63 -9.75
C ASP A 142 10.57 -4.34 -10.24
N PHE A 143 10.23 -3.40 -9.34
CA PHE A 143 9.37 -2.26 -9.67
C PHE A 143 9.92 -0.88 -9.30
N THR A 144 11.03 -0.75 -8.57
CA THR A 144 11.56 0.57 -8.19
C THR A 144 12.14 1.34 -9.38
N ASP A 145 12.83 0.65 -10.31
CA ASP A 145 13.53 1.32 -11.42
C ASP A 145 12.61 1.81 -12.54
N ILE A 146 11.37 1.35 -12.58
CA ILE A 146 10.42 1.67 -13.66
C ILE A 146 9.42 2.71 -13.16
N ARG A 147 9.57 3.95 -13.63
CA ARG A 147 8.54 4.99 -13.43
C ARG A 147 7.28 4.61 -14.23
N ARG A 148 6.18 4.37 -13.52
CA ARG A 148 4.84 4.23 -14.11
C ARG A 148 4.13 5.59 -14.12
N GLU A 149 3.41 5.85 -15.21
CA GLU A 149 2.60 7.05 -15.41
C GLU A 149 1.12 6.78 -15.10
N PRO A 150 0.36 7.76 -14.61
CA PRO A 150 -1.06 7.58 -14.36
C PRO A 150 -1.84 7.25 -15.65
N GLU A 151 -2.84 6.39 -15.54
CA GLU A 151 -3.71 5.99 -16.65
C GLU A 151 -5.14 6.45 -16.41
N CYS A 152 -5.71 7.22 -17.35
CA CYS A 152 -7.07 7.73 -17.26
C CYS A 152 -7.97 7.05 -18.30
N PHE A 153 -9.16 6.66 -17.86
CA PHE A 153 -10.17 6.00 -18.68
C PHE A 153 -11.46 6.80 -18.54
N VAL A 154 -11.87 7.48 -19.61
CA VAL A 154 -12.95 8.46 -19.57
C VAL A 154 -14.04 8.12 -20.57
#